data_AF-A0A7X6NJ17-F1
#
_entry.id   AF-A0A7X6NJ17-F1
#
_cell.length_a   1.000
_cell.length_b   1.000
_cell.length_c   1.000
_cell.angle_alpha   90.00
_cell.angle_beta   90.00
_cell.angle_gamma   90.00
#
_symmetry.space_group_name_H-M   'P 1'
#
loop_
_entity.id
_entity.type
_entity.pdbx_description
1 polymer ?
#
loop_
_entity_poly.entity_id
_entity_poly.type
_entity_poly.pdbx_seq_one_letter_code
_entity_poly.pdbx_strand_id
1 'polypeptide(L)'
;MYKIFGKITDPNIENIISSKLNFDNLNVNQVYDIYVDFYNTDLEEGMLNADVSYEIKKEHYLFIKKIRALFENNQIRVNEFYLMGTITDLPENEINITIMKSQSDKKKNVVWPCKEIFLYENQKNKLDALLISNQISEEDYESNLEFLKDELNIYENDEEHKYIN
;
A
#
# COMPACT_ATOMS: atom_id res chain seq x y z
N MET A 1 17.58 -5.61 7.59
CA MET A 1 16.35 -5.10 8.21
C MET A 1 16.64 -3.71 8.75
N TYR A 2 15.82 -2.74 8.38
CA TYR A 2 15.94 -1.34 8.77
C TYR A 2 14.77 -0.98 9.68
N LYS A 3 15.07 -0.46 10.88
CA LYS A 3 14.09 0.00 11.85
C LYS A 3 13.90 1.49 11.75
N ILE A 4 12.64 1.93 11.67
CA ILE A 4 12.29 3.31 11.38
C ILE A 4 11.16 3.72 12.32
N PHE A 5 11.27 4.92 12.89
CA PHE A 5 10.23 5.49 13.74
C PHE A 5 9.45 6.55 12.95
N GLY A 6 8.15 6.35 12.81
CA GLY A 6 7.20 7.17 12.06
C GLY A 6 5.97 6.36 11.62
N LYS A 7 4.97 7.05 11.08
CA LYS A 7 3.78 6.45 10.46
C LYS A 7 3.92 6.44 8.94
N ILE A 8 3.31 5.47 8.27
CA ILE A 8 3.29 5.41 6.79
C ILE A 8 2.59 6.64 6.17
N THR A 9 1.75 7.31 6.96
CA THR A 9 1.02 8.52 6.59
C THR A 9 1.81 9.81 6.83
N ASP A 10 2.98 9.75 7.47
CA ASP A 10 3.74 10.94 7.83
C ASP A 10 4.18 11.70 6.55
N PRO A 11 4.01 13.03 6.48
CA PRO A 11 4.36 13.81 5.29
C PRO A 11 5.82 13.68 4.87
N ASN A 12 6.72 13.51 5.85
CA ASN A 12 8.17 13.42 5.67
C ASN A 12 8.70 11.98 5.72
N ILE A 13 7.84 10.96 5.68
CA ILE A 13 8.25 9.56 5.87
C ILE A 13 9.32 9.11 4.87
N GLU A 14 9.27 9.61 3.64
CA GLU A 14 10.26 9.33 2.60
C GLU A 14 11.66 9.78 3.00
N ASN A 15 11.79 10.99 3.57
CA ASN A 15 13.08 11.53 4.03
C ASN A 15 13.61 10.72 5.21
N ILE A 16 12.73 10.33 6.14
CA ILE A 16 13.10 9.49 7.28
C ILE A 16 13.66 8.15 6.77
N ILE A 17 12.96 7.51 5.84
CA ILE A 17 13.38 6.22 5.26
C ILE A 17 14.68 6.36 4.46
N SER A 18 14.79 7.36 3.59
CA SER A 18 15.99 7.64 2.80
C SER A 18 17.22 7.83 3.68
N SER A 19 17.09 8.49 4.83
CA SER A 19 18.20 8.70 5.77
C SER A 19 18.69 7.41 6.48
N LYS A 20 17.87 6.35 6.46
CA LYS A 20 18.16 5.07 7.14
C LYS A 20 18.59 3.97 6.19
N LEU A 21 18.08 3.97 4.97
CA LEU A 21 18.42 2.98 3.94
C LEU A 21 19.82 3.25 3.40
N ASN A 22 20.65 2.21 3.35
CA ASN A 22 21.94 2.27 2.68
C ASN A 22 21.83 1.59 1.31
N PHE A 23 21.58 2.40 0.27
CA PHE A 23 21.47 1.93 -1.11
C PHE A 23 22.80 1.48 -1.70
N ASP A 24 23.94 1.96 -1.20
CA ASP A 24 25.27 1.58 -1.70
C ASP A 24 25.56 0.08 -1.50
N ASN A 25 24.86 -0.57 -0.56
CA ASN A 25 24.96 -2.00 -0.31
C ASN A 25 24.11 -2.86 -1.26
N LEU A 26 23.31 -2.24 -2.14
CA LEU A 26 22.44 -2.92 -3.10
C LEU A 26 23.09 -2.92 -4.49
N ASN A 27 22.92 -4.02 -5.22
CA ASN A 27 23.45 -4.18 -6.56
C ASN A 27 22.40 -3.75 -7.59
N VAL A 28 22.70 -2.71 -8.37
CA VAL A 28 21.83 -2.17 -9.45
C VAL A 28 21.48 -3.20 -10.54
N ASN A 29 22.27 -4.26 -10.69
CA ASN A 29 22.02 -5.35 -11.64
C ASN A 29 21.11 -6.44 -11.06
N GLN A 30 20.76 -6.37 -9.78
CA GLN A 30 19.81 -7.26 -9.13
C GLN A 30 18.44 -6.60 -9.01
N VAL A 31 17.44 -7.45 -8.83
CA VAL A 31 16.06 -7.05 -8.57
C VAL A 31 15.72 -7.47 -7.16
N TYR A 32 14.94 -6.64 -6.47
CA TYR A 32 14.63 -6.82 -5.05
C TYR A 32 13.13 -6.86 -4.80
N ASP A 33 12.76 -7.53 -3.71
CA ASP A 33 11.45 -7.42 -3.09
C ASP A 33 11.57 -6.63 -1.80
N ILE A 34 10.54 -5.85 -1.50
CA ILE A 34 10.48 -5.01 -0.31
C ILE A 34 9.37 -5.53 0.59
N TYR A 35 9.70 -5.78 1.85
CA TYR A 35 8.77 -6.12 2.90
C TYR A 35 8.74 -4.98 3.91
N VAL A 36 7.57 -4.43 4.15
CA VAL A 36 7.34 -3.35 5.11
C VAL A 36 6.32 -3.83 6.12
N ASP A 37 6.75 -3.97 7.37
CA ASP A 37 5.86 -4.16 8.50
C ASP A 37 5.63 -2.81 9.17
N PHE A 38 4.38 -2.46 9.48
CA PHE A 38 4.04 -1.22 10.17
C PHE A 38 3.01 -1.44 11.27
N TYR A 39 3.06 -0.61 12.31
CA TYR A 39 2.01 -0.59 13.31
C TYR A 39 0.71 -0.03 12.71
N ASN A 40 -0.33 -0.84 12.68
CA ASN A 40 -1.61 -0.46 12.09
C ASN A 40 -2.61 -0.07 13.18
N THR A 41 -2.74 1.24 13.39
CA THR A 41 -3.69 1.80 14.38
C THR A 41 -5.14 1.51 14.01
N ASP A 42 -5.48 1.39 12.72
CA ASP A 42 -6.85 1.05 12.30
C ASP A 42 -7.21 -0.37 12.76
N LEU A 43 -6.26 -1.32 12.71
CA LEU A 43 -6.43 -2.67 13.26
C LEU A 43 -6.68 -2.65 14.77
N GLU A 44 -5.97 -1.80 15.50
CA GLU A 44 -6.12 -1.67 16.95
C GLU A 44 -7.50 -1.11 17.31
N GLU A 45 -7.92 -0.03 16.65
CA GLU A 45 -9.23 0.61 16.86
C GLU A 45 -10.39 -0.30 16.42
N GLY A 46 -10.21 -1.06 15.35
CA GLY A 46 -11.19 -1.98 14.78
C GLY A 46 -11.35 -3.30 15.54
N MET A 47 -10.44 -3.67 16.44
CA MET A 47 -10.48 -4.94 17.19
C MET A 47 -11.78 -5.16 17.98
N LEU A 48 -12.49 -4.09 18.34
CA LEU A 48 -13.73 -4.15 19.10
C LEU A 48 -14.98 -4.38 18.23
N ASN A 49 -14.86 -4.31 16.89
CA ASN A 49 -15.98 -4.40 15.97
C ASN A 49 -15.74 -5.53 14.95
N ALA A 50 -16.46 -6.65 15.13
CA ALA A 50 -16.37 -7.83 14.24
C ALA A 50 -16.79 -7.56 12.79
N ASP A 51 -17.46 -6.43 12.54
CA ASP A 51 -17.98 -6.02 11.22
C ASP A 51 -17.06 -5.04 10.48
N VAL A 52 -15.87 -4.71 11.00
CA VAL A 52 -14.93 -3.83 10.31
C VAL A 52 -14.14 -4.62 9.27
N SER A 53 -14.48 -4.43 8.00
CA SER A 53 -13.59 -4.80 6.89
C SER A 53 -12.37 -3.87 6.92
N TYR A 54 -11.17 -4.45 6.96
CA TYR A 54 -9.93 -3.68 6.82
C TYR A 54 -9.69 -3.38 5.35
N GLU A 55 -9.82 -2.10 5.01
CA GLU A 55 -9.74 -1.58 3.64
C GLU A 55 -8.32 -1.10 3.30
N ILE A 56 -7.93 -1.24 2.04
CA ILE A 56 -6.70 -0.62 1.54
C ILE A 56 -6.94 0.87 1.27
N LYS A 57 -6.63 1.69 2.26
CA LYS A 57 -6.68 3.17 2.14
C LYS A 57 -5.69 3.75 1.12
N LYS A 58 -5.99 4.94 0.58
CA LYS A 58 -5.15 5.70 -0.37
C LYS A 58 -3.72 5.87 0.14
N GLU A 59 -3.59 6.09 1.44
CA GLU A 59 -2.34 6.32 2.15
C GLU A 59 -1.36 5.13 1.99
N HIS A 60 -1.88 3.90 1.99
CA HIS A 60 -1.07 2.70 1.73
C HIS A 60 -0.44 2.74 0.34
N TYR A 61 -1.21 3.08 -0.69
CA TYR A 61 -0.72 3.19 -2.06
C TYR A 61 0.24 4.36 -2.24
N LEU A 62 -0.06 5.51 -1.63
CA LEU A 62 0.86 6.65 -1.63
C LEU A 62 2.19 6.28 -0.98
N PHE A 63 2.16 5.55 0.13
CA PHE A 63 3.37 5.06 0.77
C PHE A 63 4.14 4.10 -0.16
N ILE A 64 3.50 3.07 -0.71
CA ILE A 64 4.12 2.13 -1.66
C ILE A 64 4.75 2.87 -2.84
N LYS A 65 4.03 3.83 -3.43
CA LYS A 65 4.50 4.65 -4.55
C LYS A 65 5.73 5.47 -4.18
N LYS A 66 5.73 6.14 -3.01
CA LYS A 66 6.88 6.88 -2.51
C LYS A 66 8.10 5.99 -2.33
N ILE A 67 7.94 4.81 -1.72
CA ILE A 67 9.09 3.91 -1.49
C ILE A 67 9.59 3.30 -2.79
N ARG A 68 8.70 2.89 -3.71
CA ARG A 68 9.13 2.42 -5.03
C ARG A 68 9.90 3.51 -5.79
N ALA A 69 9.38 4.74 -5.81
CA ALA A 69 10.08 5.88 -6.42
C ALA A 69 11.44 6.13 -5.77
N LEU A 70 11.56 6.02 -4.44
CA LEU A 70 12.83 6.15 -3.74
C LEU A 70 13.87 5.11 -4.23
N PHE A 71 13.47 3.85 -4.42
CA PHE A 71 14.37 2.81 -4.94
C PHE A 71 14.70 3.03 -6.42
N GLU A 72 13.70 3.37 -7.25
CA GLU A 72 13.87 3.67 -8.68
C GLU A 72 14.82 4.87 -8.91
N ASN A 73 14.71 5.92 -8.09
CA ASN A 73 15.60 7.09 -8.11
C ASN A 73 17.06 6.72 -7.78
N ASN A 74 17.28 5.62 -7.05
CA ASN A 74 18.60 5.05 -6.76
C ASN A 74 18.98 3.92 -7.75
N GLN A 75 18.28 3.81 -8.88
CA GLN A 75 18.51 2.81 -9.92
C GLN A 75 18.35 1.35 -9.44
N ILE A 76 17.62 1.14 -8.35
CA ILE A 76 17.31 -0.19 -7.82
C ILE A 76 15.95 -0.63 -8.33
N ARG A 77 15.91 -1.81 -8.96
CA ARG A 77 14.67 -2.41 -9.46
C ARG A 77 13.94 -3.17 -8.35
N VAL A 78 12.64 -2.94 -8.24
CA VAL A 78 11.76 -3.58 -7.26
C VAL A 78 10.62 -4.32 -7.96
N ASN A 79 10.50 -5.63 -7.72
CA ASN A 79 9.42 -6.43 -8.28
C ASN A 79 8.25 -6.50 -7.31
N GLU A 80 8.38 -7.19 -6.19
CA GLU A 80 7.28 -7.36 -5.24
C GLU A 80 7.41 -6.39 -4.06
N PHE A 81 6.27 -5.83 -3.65
CA PHE A 81 6.19 -4.95 -2.49
C PHE A 81 5.10 -5.46 -1.55
N TYR A 82 5.47 -5.74 -0.32
CA TYR A 82 4.60 -6.25 0.72
C TYR A 82 4.46 -5.18 1.80
N LEU A 83 3.24 -4.76 2.08
CA LEU A 83 2.90 -3.83 3.16
C LEU A 83 2.01 -4.54 4.17
N MET A 84 2.55 -4.79 5.36
CA MET A 84 2.01 -5.69 6.37
C MET A 84 1.71 -4.89 7.65
N GLY A 85 0.44 -4.69 7.95
CA GLY A 85 -0.02 -4.08 9.19
C GLY A 85 -0.06 -5.11 10.32
N THR A 86 0.46 -4.77 11.49
CA THR A 86 0.37 -5.58 12.71
C THR A 86 0.10 -4.68 13.91
N ILE A 87 -0.39 -5.26 14.99
CA ILE A 87 -0.57 -4.59 16.29
C ILE A 87 0.15 -5.30 17.45
N THR A 88 0.71 -6.49 17.20
CA THR A 88 1.35 -7.33 18.23
C THR A 88 2.86 -7.38 18.10
N ASP A 89 3.39 -7.27 16.88
CA ASP A 89 4.80 -7.59 16.59
C ASP A 89 5.69 -6.36 16.45
N LEU A 90 5.09 -5.16 16.53
CA LEU A 90 5.75 -3.88 16.40
C LEU A 90 5.31 -2.92 17.51
N PRO A 91 6.21 -2.10 18.06
CA PRO A 91 5.83 -0.92 18.83
C PRO A 91 5.02 0.07 17.99
N GLU A 92 4.20 0.88 18.65
CA GLU A 92 3.49 1.98 18.01
C GLU A 92 4.48 2.91 17.29
N ASN A 93 4.14 3.30 16.06
CA ASN A 93 4.98 4.14 15.20
C ASN A 93 6.32 3.51 14.79
N GLU A 94 6.51 2.20 14.92
CA GLU A 94 7.64 1.49 14.31
C GLU A 94 7.24 0.99 12.91
N ILE A 95 8.14 1.20 11.94
CA ILE A 95 8.11 0.61 10.61
C ILE A 95 9.39 -0.17 10.43
N ASN A 96 9.28 -1.43 10.04
CA ASN A 96 10.40 -2.29 9.71
C ASN A 96 10.44 -2.56 8.21
N ILE A 97 11.57 -2.25 7.59
CA ILE A 97 11.79 -2.48 6.15
C ILE A 97 12.84 -3.56 5.96
N THR A 98 12.47 -4.60 5.23
CA THR A 98 13.36 -5.70 4.82
C THR A 98 13.46 -5.72 3.30
N ILE A 99 14.68 -5.85 2.80
CA ILE A 99 14.99 -5.87 1.38
C ILE A 99 15.62 -7.22 1.07
N MET A 100 15.03 -7.96 0.14
CA MET A 100 15.47 -9.30 -0.24
C MET A 100 15.64 -9.39 -1.75
N LYS A 101 16.50 -10.29 -2.23
CA LYS A 101 16.62 -10.52 -3.67
C LYS A 101 15.34 -11.15 -4.19
N SER A 102 14.78 -10.56 -5.24
CA SER A 102 13.57 -11.08 -5.85
C SER A 102 13.78 -12.49 -6.40
N GLN A 103 12.78 -13.34 -6.22
CA GLN A 103 12.64 -14.62 -6.90
C GLN A 103 11.59 -14.60 -8.01
N SER A 104 10.81 -13.52 -8.08
CA SER A 104 9.73 -13.32 -9.03
C SER A 104 10.17 -12.38 -10.14
N ASP A 105 9.67 -12.58 -11.35
CA ASP A 105 9.86 -11.66 -12.48
C ASP A 105 8.67 -10.70 -12.64
N LYS A 106 7.62 -10.84 -11.82
CA LYS A 106 6.41 -10.02 -11.89
C LYS A 106 6.48 -8.84 -10.93
N LYS A 107 5.98 -7.68 -11.37
CA LYS A 107 5.77 -6.52 -10.50
C LYS A 107 4.43 -6.69 -9.79
N LYS A 108 4.43 -6.77 -8.46
CA LYS A 108 3.20 -6.94 -7.64
C LYS A 108 3.25 -6.07 -6.38
N ASN A 109 2.09 -5.61 -5.92
CA ASN A 109 1.93 -5.01 -4.60
C ASN A 109 0.94 -5.87 -3.78
N VAL A 110 1.30 -6.17 -2.54
CA VAL A 110 0.49 -6.94 -1.59
C VAL A 110 0.34 -6.12 -0.32
N VAL A 111 -0.90 -5.93 0.13
CA VAL A 111 -1.22 -5.23 1.38
C VAL A 111 -2.03 -6.17 2.26
N TRP A 112 -1.66 -6.28 3.54
CA TRP A 112 -2.27 -7.21 4.50
C TRP A 112 -2.22 -6.65 5.92
N PRO A 113 -3.12 -7.02 6.85
CA PRO A 113 -4.37 -7.73 6.64
C PRO A 113 -5.42 -6.79 6.05
N CYS A 114 -5.91 -7.15 4.87
CA CYS A 114 -7.02 -6.46 4.23
C CYS A 114 -8.04 -7.51 3.79
N LYS A 115 -9.32 -7.31 4.13
CA LYS A 115 -10.38 -8.26 3.80
C LYS A 115 -10.91 -8.02 2.39
N GLU A 116 -10.91 -6.77 1.94
CA GLU A 116 -11.46 -6.34 0.66
C GLU A 116 -10.65 -5.17 0.08
N ILE A 117 -10.50 -5.12 -1.25
CA ILE A 117 -9.89 -3.99 -1.96
C ILE A 117 -10.94 -2.88 -2.03
N PHE A 118 -11.01 -2.03 -1.02
CA PHE A 118 -11.74 -0.78 -1.11
C PHE A 118 -10.75 0.37 -1.12
N LEU A 119 -10.60 0.99 -2.28
CA LEU A 119 -9.65 2.07 -2.56
C LEU A 119 -9.97 3.40 -1.85
N TYR A 120 -10.98 3.42 -0.99
CA TYR A 120 -11.63 4.67 -0.61
C TYR A 120 -12.14 4.66 0.82
N GLU A 121 -11.29 5.11 1.75
CA GLU A 121 -11.82 5.66 2.98
C GLU A 121 -12.65 6.92 2.60
N ASN A 122 -13.95 6.91 2.93
CA ASN A 122 -14.94 7.97 2.72
C ASN A 122 -15.28 8.41 1.27
N GLN A 123 -14.52 8.06 0.23
CA GLN A 123 -14.87 8.45 -1.15
C GLN A 123 -15.78 7.46 -1.88
N LYS A 124 -15.74 6.16 -1.56
CA LYS A 124 -16.71 5.20 -2.10
C LYS A 124 -18.08 5.48 -1.50
N ASN A 125 -18.20 5.64 -0.19
CA ASN A 125 -19.46 6.09 0.41
C ASN A 125 -19.97 7.41 -0.19
N LYS A 126 -19.07 8.30 -0.62
CA LYS A 126 -19.44 9.53 -1.31
C LYS A 126 -19.85 9.28 -2.76
N LEU A 127 -19.11 8.48 -3.53
CA LEU A 127 -19.44 8.08 -4.90
C LEU A 127 -20.73 7.26 -4.93
N ASP A 128 -20.91 6.32 -4.00
CA ASP A 128 -22.13 5.56 -3.75
C ASP A 128 -23.26 6.51 -3.36
N ALA A 129 -23.04 7.49 -2.45
CA ALA A 129 -24.06 8.49 -2.15
C ALA A 129 -24.39 9.38 -3.36
N LEU A 130 -23.41 9.73 -4.19
CA LEU A 130 -23.59 10.48 -5.43
C LEU A 130 -24.34 9.65 -6.48
N LEU A 131 -24.07 8.36 -6.58
CA LEU A 131 -24.74 7.42 -7.47
C LEU A 131 -26.18 7.17 -7.01
N ILE A 132 -26.38 6.88 -5.71
CA ILE A 132 -27.69 6.70 -5.06
C ILE A 132 -28.53 7.99 -5.17
N SER A 133 -27.89 9.17 -5.13
CA SER A 133 -28.56 10.46 -5.34
C SER A 133 -28.66 10.89 -6.80
N ASN A 134 -28.26 10.04 -7.76
CA ASN A 134 -28.25 10.29 -9.21
C ASN A 134 -27.49 11.57 -9.61
N GLN A 135 -26.48 11.97 -8.83
CA GLN A 135 -25.61 13.11 -9.14
C GLN A 135 -24.48 12.76 -10.12
N ILE A 136 -24.18 11.46 -10.25
CA ILE A 136 -23.24 10.90 -11.23
C ILE A 136 -23.89 9.69 -11.90
N SER A 137 -23.48 9.37 -13.13
CA SER A 137 -23.91 8.13 -13.81
C SER A 137 -23.07 6.93 -13.37
N GLU A 138 -23.53 5.71 -13.68
CA GLU A 138 -22.73 4.48 -13.50
C GLU A 138 -21.42 4.55 -14.32
N GLU A 139 -21.46 5.13 -15.52
CA GLU A 139 -20.28 5.35 -16.38
C GLU A 139 -19.27 6.31 -15.74
N ASP A 140 -19.75 7.40 -15.12
CA ASP A 140 -18.92 8.35 -14.37
C ASP A 140 -18.31 7.68 -13.13
N TYR A 141 -19.07 6.82 -12.45
CA TYR A 141 -18.60 6.07 -11.30
C TYR A 141 -17.45 5.13 -11.69
N GLU A 142 -17.61 4.33 -12.75
CA GLU A 142 -16.57 3.42 -13.24
C GLU A 142 -15.33 4.15 -13.76
N SER A 143 -15.51 5.26 -14.50
CA SER A 143 -14.40 6.06 -15.00
C SER A 143 -13.57 6.67 -13.86
N ASN A 144 -14.22 7.18 -12.81
CA ASN A 144 -13.51 7.71 -11.64
C ASN A 144 -12.73 6.61 -10.92
N LEU A 145 -13.27 5.39 -10.84
CA LEU A 145 -12.55 4.24 -10.30
C LEU A 145 -11.29 3.91 -11.12
N GLU A 146 -11.38 3.98 -12.45
CA GLU A 146 -10.27 3.69 -13.36
C GLU A 146 -9.16 4.76 -13.27
N PHE A 147 -9.51 6.05 -13.31
CA PHE A 147 -8.54 7.14 -13.13
C PHE A 147 -7.77 7.04 -11.82
N LEU A 148 -8.43 6.59 -10.76
CA LEU A 148 -7.82 6.40 -9.43
C LEU A 148 -6.91 5.17 -9.37
N LYS A 149 -7.26 4.08 -10.07
CA LYS A 149 -6.36 2.92 -10.25
C LYS A 149 -5.08 3.34 -10.97
N ASP A 150 -5.19 4.16 -12.01
CA ASP A 150 -4.07 4.72 -12.76
C ASP A 150 -3.22 5.69 -11.93
N GLU A 151 -3.84 6.64 -11.21
CA GLU A 151 -3.11 7.63 -10.38
C GLU A 151 -2.28 6.94 -9.29
N LEU A 152 -2.83 5.87 -8.70
CA LEU A 152 -2.23 5.08 -7.63
C LEU A 152 -1.32 3.95 -8.14
N ASN A 153 -1.16 3.82 -9.45
CA ASN A 153 -0.26 2.87 -10.10
C ASN A 153 -0.53 1.41 -9.65
N ILE A 154 -1.81 1.08 -9.51
CA ILE A 154 -2.30 -0.24 -9.11
C ILE A 154 -2.34 -1.09 -10.37
N TYR A 155 -1.18 -1.46 -10.88
CA TYR A 155 -1.12 -2.38 -12.00
C TYR A 155 -1.57 -3.76 -11.52
N GLU A 156 -2.72 -4.17 -12.05
CA GLU A 156 -3.31 -5.51 -12.06
C GLU A 156 -2.73 -6.46 -11.01
N ASN A 157 -3.41 -6.55 -9.86
CA ASN A 157 -3.46 -7.84 -9.19
C ASN A 157 -4.20 -8.78 -10.16
N ASP A 158 -3.45 -9.65 -10.85
CA ASP A 158 -3.98 -10.80 -11.63
C ASP A 158 -5.02 -11.65 -10.82
N GLU A 159 -5.16 -11.40 -9.52
CA GLU A 159 -6.09 -12.04 -8.60
C GLU A 159 -7.48 -11.37 -8.47
N GLU A 160 -7.71 -10.17 -9.04
CA GLU A 160 -9.06 -9.52 -9.02
C GLU A 160 -10.14 -10.35 -9.75
N HIS A 161 -9.75 -11.29 -10.64
CA HIS A 161 -10.70 -12.15 -11.35
C HIS A 161 -11.09 -13.46 -10.62
N LYS A 162 -10.69 -13.68 -9.36
CA LYS A 162 -10.99 -14.94 -8.65
C LYS A 162 -12.01 -14.86 -7.51
N TYR A 163 -12.62 -13.70 -7.27
CA TYR A 163 -13.62 -13.55 -6.20
C TYR A 163 -15.00 -13.19 -6.74
N ILE A 164 -15.51 -14.00 -7.68
CA ILE A 164 -16.95 -14.18 -7.86
C ILE A 164 -17.21 -15.69 -7.91
N ASN A 165 -17.71 -16.21 -6.79
CA ASN A 165 -18.60 -17.37 -6.74
C ASN A 165 -19.53 -17.18 -5.54
#